data_AF-A0A359H8A9-F1
#
_entry.id   AF-A0A359H8A9-F1
#
_cell.length_a   1.000
_cell.length_b   1.000
_cell.length_c   1.000
_cell.angle_alpha   90.00
_cell.angle_beta   90.00
_cell.angle_gamma   90.00
#
_symmetry.space_group_name_H-M   'P 1'
#
loop_
_entity.id
_entity.type
_entity.pdbx_description
1 polymer ?
#
loop_
_entity_poly.entity_id
_entity_poly.type
_entity_poly.pdbx_seq_one_letter_code
_entity_poly.pdbx_strand_id
1 'polypeptide(L)'
;MNSLVPPISQVFRGSIRAFQTFPVTIGSALAFAVVTMIRIQLNWPQQEPYNLLFNSLHWAFALGAIFSLAAITATQSRFNTKKAFLVANLLGVAVVVAAFLMLYLLGGTKSGLDDSSFVRVSVIAASRVSAAILISFLAFIILAGYPEDQSDFARSFFMTHKAFFIALVYGLVIMAGTSGVAGAVQILLYSGMSEKVFEYTGTLVGFLTFTIFIGYFPDFRKGQIDERLEEAQKQPRFIEILNVEIHVDPQHDVFSYWLNLNALHVKEKT
;
A
#
# COMPACT_ATOMS: atom_id res chain seq x y z
N MET A 1 1.58 -32.02 -6.68
CA MET A 1 2.61 -30.96 -6.69
C MET A 1 2.42 -29.89 -7.79
N ASN A 2 1.27 -29.79 -8.49
CA ASN A 2 1.03 -28.78 -9.54
C ASN A 2 -0.01 -27.69 -9.18
N SER A 3 -0.51 -27.64 -7.94
CA SER A 3 -1.62 -26.74 -7.55
C SER A 3 -1.20 -25.40 -6.92
N LEU A 4 0.07 -25.22 -6.57
CA LEU A 4 0.58 -24.01 -5.87
C LEU A 4 1.30 -23.00 -6.78
N VAL A 5 1.74 -23.42 -7.98
CA VAL A 5 2.41 -22.55 -8.96
C VAL A 5 1.45 -21.53 -9.62
N PRO A 6 0.19 -21.88 -9.98
CA PRO A 6 -0.69 -20.94 -10.66
C PRO A 6 -1.00 -19.67 -9.84
N PRO A 7 -1.36 -19.73 -8.54
CA PRO A 7 -1.71 -18.54 -7.74
C PRO A 7 -0.56 -17.56 -7.54
N ILE A 8 0.65 -18.06 -7.25
CA ILE A 8 1.82 -17.20 -6.99
C ILE A 8 2.21 -16.43 -8.25
N SER A 9 2.20 -17.10 -9.42
CA SER A 9 2.52 -16.45 -10.69
C SER A 9 1.56 -15.31 -11.06
N GLN A 10 0.29 -15.40 -10.66
CA GLN A 10 -0.72 -14.39 -10.92
C GLN A 10 -0.50 -13.13 -10.07
N VAL A 11 -0.13 -13.28 -8.80
CA VAL A 11 0.20 -12.16 -7.90
C VAL A 11 1.42 -11.38 -8.41
N PHE A 12 2.46 -12.08 -8.85
CA PHE A 12 3.65 -11.44 -9.44
C PHE A 12 3.33 -10.75 -10.78
N ARG A 13 2.49 -11.35 -11.63
CA ARG A 13 2.02 -10.70 -12.86
C ARG A 13 1.19 -9.43 -12.57
N GLY A 14 0.37 -9.43 -11.53
CA GLY A 14 -0.36 -8.24 -11.07
C GLY A 14 0.60 -7.13 -10.63
N SER A 15 1.62 -7.50 -9.85
CA SER A 15 2.66 -6.57 -9.39
C SER A 15 3.45 -5.96 -10.56
N ILE A 16 3.83 -6.76 -11.56
CA ILE A 16 4.53 -6.26 -12.76
C ILE A 16 3.63 -5.31 -13.57
N ARG A 17 2.33 -5.61 -13.68
CA ARG A 17 1.39 -4.73 -14.38
C ARG A 17 1.24 -3.38 -13.67
N ALA A 18 1.28 -3.36 -12.34
CA ALA A 18 1.26 -2.12 -11.57
C ALA A 18 2.44 -1.18 -11.88
N PHE A 19 3.61 -1.67 -12.31
CA PHE A 19 4.70 -0.79 -12.77
C PHE A 19 4.32 0.01 -14.02
N GLN A 20 3.52 -0.56 -14.91
CA GLN A 20 3.06 0.13 -16.10
C GLN A 20 1.92 1.09 -15.78
N THR A 21 1.04 0.70 -14.85
CA THR A 21 -0.13 1.49 -14.47
C THR A 21 0.23 2.67 -13.56
N PHE A 22 1.15 2.49 -12.59
CA PHE A 22 1.48 3.47 -11.55
C PHE A 22 3.00 3.70 -11.39
N PRO A 23 3.72 4.16 -12.43
CA PRO A 23 5.18 4.18 -12.41
C PRO A 23 5.78 5.12 -11.36
N VAL A 24 5.23 6.33 -11.15
CA VAL A 24 5.74 7.25 -10.13
C VAL A 24 5.40 6.79 -8.71
N THR A 25 4.28 6.11 -8.51
CA THR A 25 3.94 5.49 -7.21
C THR A 25 4.97 4.45 -6.82
N ILE A 26 5.27 3.52 -7.74
CA ILE A 26 6.26 2.47 -7.48
C ILE A 26 7.68 3.04 -7.42
N GLY A 27 8.01 4.00 -8.29
CA GLY A 27 9.29 4.70 -8.28
C GLY A 27 9.55 5.41 -6.94
N SER A 28 8.53 6.04 -6.37
CA SER A 28 8.61 6.67 -5.04
C SER A 28 8.80 5.63 -3.93
N ALA A 29 8.05 4.52 -3.96
CA ALA A 29 8.22 3.44 -2.99
C ALA A 29 9.61 2.76 -3.09
N LEU A 30 10.14 2.61 -4.31
CA LEU A 30 11.49 2.09 -4.53
C LEU A 30 12.54 3.07 -3.99
N ALA A 31 12.39 4.37 -4.25
CA ALA A 31 13.28 5.39 -3.71
C ALA A 31 13.25 5.42 -2.17
N PHE A 32 12.06 5.25 -1.56
CA PHE A 32 11.91 5.07 -0.11
C PHE A 32 12.72 3.86 0.40
N ALA A 33 12.61 2.72 -0.28
CA ALA A 33 13.36 1.51 0.07
C ALA A 33 14.87 1.73 -0.08
N VAL A 34 15.32 2.39 -1.15
CA VAL A 34 16.73 2.73 -1.38
C VAL A 34 17.27 3.65 -0.27
N VAL A 35 16.52 4.65 0.16
CA VAL A 35 16.92 5.51 1.29
C VAL A 35 17.03 4.68 2.58
N THR A 36 16.08 3.79 2.83
CA THR A 36 16.15 2.87 3.98
C THR A 36 17.40 1.99 3.91
N MET A 37 17.73 1.43 2.75
CA MET A 37 18.93 0.64 2.52
C MET A 37 20.24 1.44 2.76
N ILE A 38 20.28 2.70 2.32
CA ILE A 38 21.43 3.59 2.59
C ILE A 38 21.57 3.82 4.10
N ARG A 39 20.46 4.02 4.82
CA ARG A 39 20.48 4.19 6.29
C ARG A 39 20.98 2.94 7.00
N ILE A 40 20.53 1.74 6.60
CA ILE A 40 21.00 0.46 7.14
C ILE A 40 22.53 0.33 7.02
N GLN A 41 23.10 0.80 5.91
CA GLN A 41 24.53 0.73 5.70
C GLN A 41 25.32 1.64 6.66
N LEU A 42 24.77 2.79 7.04
CA LEU A 42 25.40 3.77 7.93
C LEU A 42 25.16 3.40 9.39
N ASN A 43 26.23 3.35 10.19
CA ASN A 43 26.06 3.18 11.63
C ASN A 43 25.52 4.49 12.25
N TRP A 44 24.83 4.39 13.40
CA TRP A 44 24.14 5.54 14.00
C TRP A 44 24.96 6.86 14.08
N PRO A 45 26.24 6.86 14.52
CA PRO A 45 27.03 8.09 14.59
C PRO A 45 27.27 8.75 13.22
N GLN A 46 27.29 7.96 12.15
CA GLN A 46 27.44 8.44 10.77
C GLN A 46 26.10 8.91 10.19
N GLN A 47 25.00 8.34 10.66
CA GLN A 47 23.64 8.65 10.22
C GLN A 47 23.10 9.93 10.88
N GLU A 48 23.52 10.23 12.10
CA GLU A 48 23.03 11.35 12.92
C GLU A 48 23.03 12.70 12.19
N PRO A 49 24.10 13.12 11.48
CA PRO A 49 24.13 14.39 10.74
C PRO A 49 23.12 14.43 9.58
N TYR A 50 22.77 13.27 9.03
CA TYR A 50 21.87 13.13 7.89
C TYR A 50 20.43 12.78 8.31
N ASN A 51 20.12 12.76 9.61
CA ASN A 51 18.82 12.32 10.07
C ASN A 51 17.66 13.17 9.51
N LEU A 52 17.83 14.50 9.44
CA LEU A 52 16.85 15.40 8.81
C LEU A 52 16.68 15.08 7.32
N LEU A 53 17.78 14.87 6.59
CA LEU A 53 17.78 14.55 5.17
C LEU A 53 16.99 13.27 4.90
N PHE A 54 17.34 12.18 5.58
CA PHE A 54 16.71 10.88 5.39
C PHE A 54 15.23 10.88 5.77
N ASN A 55 14.87 11.52 6.88
CA ASN A 55 13.47 11.62 7.27
C ASN A 55 12.67 12.47 6.27
N SER A 56 13.24 13.57 5.77
CA SER A 56 12.59 14.40 4.74
C SER A 56 12.36 13.63 3.45
N LEU A 57 13.35 12.84 3.01
CA LEU A 57 13.23 11.96 1.85
C LEU A 57 12.15 10.90 2.05
N HIS A 58 12.12 10.21 3.20
CA HIS A 58 11.09 9.22 3.49
C HIS A 58 9.68 9.80 3.46
N TRP A 59 9.46 10.95 4.11
CA TRP A 59 8.16 11.62 4.09
C TRP A 59 7.77 12.09 2.68
N ALA A 60 8.71 12.64 1.92
CA ALA A 60 8.47 13.07 0.54
C ALA A 60 8.12 11.90 -0.39
N PHE A 61 8.84 10.78 -0.30
CA PHE A 61 8.57 9.59 -1.10
C PHE A 61 7.27 8.88 -0.68
N ALA A 62 6.95 8.85 0.62
CA ALA A 62 5.67 8.32 1.10
C ALA A 62 4.50 9.14 0.55
N LEU A 63 4.59 10.48 0.61
CA LEU A 63 3.61 11.36 -0.01
C LEU A 63 3.54 11.18 -1.51
N GLY A 64 4.68 11.14 -2.20
CA GLY A 64 4.76 10.91 -3.64
C GLY A 64 4.09 9.63 -4.08
N ALA A 65 4.27 8.53 -3.33
CA ALA A 65 3.68 7.24 -3.63
C ALA A 65 2.15 7.31 -3.65
N ILE A 66 1.56 7.82 -2.57
CA ILE A 66 0.10 7.87 -2.37
C ILE A 66 -0.55 8.99 -3.20
N PHE A 67 0.08 10.15 -3.30
CA PHE A 67 -0.41 11.25 -4.12
C PHE A 67 -0.45 10.85 -5.61
N SER A 68 0.63 10.25 -6.12
CA SER A 68 0.68 9.83 -7.52
C SER A 68 -0.32 8.71 -7.82
N LEU A 69 -0.60 7.85 -6.84
CA LEU A 69 -1.64 6.82 -6.98
C LEU A 69 -3.00 7.49 -7.25
N ALA A 70 -3.37 8.48 -6.43
CA ALA A 70 -4.60 9.24 -6.61
C ALA A 70 -4.62 10.01 -7.94
N ALA A 71 -3.55 10.73 -8.28
CA ALA A 71 -3.47 11.55 -9.49
C ALA A 71 -3.55 10.71 -10.77
N ILE A 72 -2.86 9.57 -10.81
CA ILE A 72 -2.89 8.65 -11.95
C ILE A 72 -4.29 8.04 -12.09
N THR A 73 -4.88 7.55 -10.99
CA THR A 73 -6.27 7.05 -10.99
C THR A 73 -7.24 8.11 -11.49
N ALA A 74 -7.10 9.37 -11.07
CA ALA A 74 -7.93 10.48 -11.57
C ALA A 74 -7.86 10.61 -13.09
N THR A 75 -6.64 10.53 -13.64
CA THR A 75 -6.44 10.68 -15.09
C THR A 75 -6.96 9.50 -15.89
N GLN A 76 -6.77 8.28 -15.38
CA GLN A 76 -7.25 7.06 -16.02
C GLN A 76 -8.79 6.97 -15.99
N SER A 77 -9.41 7.31 -14.87
CA SER A 77 -10.86 7.22 -14.71
C SER A 77 -11.63 8.34 -15.41
N ARG A 78 -11.07 9.57 -15.51
CA ARG A 78 -11.79 10.71 -16.09
C ARG A 78 -11.44 11.03 -17.54
N PHE A 79 -10.16 11.05 -17.88
CA PHE A 79 -9.69 11.57 -19.18
C PHE A 79 -9.21 10.48 -20.12
N ASN A 80 -8.50 9.47 -19.60
CA ASN A 80 -7.87 8.37 -20.34
C ASN A 80 -7.04 8.83 -21.57
N THR A 81 -6.25 9.90 -21.41
CA THR A 81 -5.34 10.37 -22.48
C THR A 81 -3.87 10.24 -22.07
N LYS A 82 -2.99 9.98 -23.05
CA LYS A 82 -1.53 9.89 -22.82
C LYS A 82 -0.96 11.19 -22.24
N LYS A 83 -1.47 12.35 -22.65
CA LYS A 83 -1.04 13.66 -22.12
C LYS A 83 -1.43 13.82 -20.66
N ALA A 84 -2.66 13.49 -20.29
CA ALA A 84 -3.11 13.55 -18.89
C ALA A 84 -2.30 12.60 -18.00
N PHE A 85 -2.04 11.37 -18.47
CA PHE A 85 -1.20 10.42 -17.76
C PHE A 85 0.21 10.96 -17.53
N LEU A 86 0.85 11.57 -18.54
CA LEU A 86 2.16 12.19 -18.40
C LEU A 86 2.14 13.34 -17.39
N VAL A 87 1.11 14.20 -17.45
CA VAL A 87 0.95 15.31 -16.49
C VAL A 87 0.80 14.80 -15.06
N ALA A 88 0.01 13.75 -14.81
CA ALA A 88 -0.14 13.17 -13.47
C ALA A 88 1.20 12.65 -12.92
N ASN A 89 2.00 12.00 -13.76
CA ASN A 89 3.33 11.53 -13.37
C ASN A 89 4.29 12.69 -13.07
N LEU A 90 4.33 13.72 -13.91
CA LEU A 90 5.14 14.92 -13.65
C LEU A 90 4.70 15.64 -12.37
N LEU A 91 3.40 15.71 -12.13
CA LEU A 91 2.85 16.34 -10.93
C LEU A 91 3.20 15.53 -9.67
N GLY A 92 3.17 14.20 -9.74
CA GLY A 92 3.66 13.32 -8.68
C GLY A 92 5.13 13.57 -8.32
N VAL A 93 6.01 13.66 -9.33
CA VAL A 93 7.43 14.00 -9.14
C VAL A 93 7.59 15.40 -8.55
N ALA A 94 6.83 16.38 -9.04
CA ALA A 94 6.87 17.75 -8.52
C ALA A 94 6.46 17.82 -7.05
N VAL A 95 5.44 17.04 -6.63
CA VAL A 95 5.02 16.93 -5.23
C VAL A 95 6.12 16.34 -4.36
N VAL A 96 6.83 15.30 -4.82
CA VAL A 96 7.99 14.74 -4.09
C VAL A 96 9.06 15.81 -3.88
N VAL A 97 9.45 16.51 -4.95
CA VAL A 97 10.48 17.56 -4.88
C VAL A 97 10.05 18.69 -3.95
N ALA A 98 8.82 19.17 -4.08
CA ALA A 98 8.30 20.25 -3.24
C ALA A 98 8.21 19.84 -1.76
N ALA A 99 7.70 18.63 -1.47
CA ALA A 99 7.61 18.12 -0.11
C ALA A 99 8.99 17.94 0.51
N PHE A 100 9.95 17.39 -0.24
CA PHE A 100 11.33 17.27 0.22
C PHE A 100 11.94 18.63 0.54
N LEU A 101 11.85 19.61 -0.38
CA LEU A 101 12.42 20.94 -0.16
C LEU A 101 11.78 21.65 1.03
N MET A 102 10.45 21.58 1.17
CA MET A 102 9.76 22.19 2.31
C MET A 102 10.17 21.54 3.63
N LEU A 103 10.28 20.20 3.69
CA LEU A 103 10.68 19.51 4.92
C LEU A 103 12.15 19.74 5.26
N TYR A 104 13.03 19.68 4.27
CA TYR A 104 14.46 19.79 4.47
C TYR A 104 14.87 21.22 4.85
N LEU A 105 14.28 22.24 4.23
CA LEU A 105 14.63 23.64 4.46
C LEU A 105 13.87 24.26 5.64
N LEU A 106 12.60 23.88 5.87
CA LEU A 106 11.70 24.55 6.83
C LEU A 106 11.18 23.62 7.93
N GLY A 107 11.31 22.30 7.78
CA GLY A 107 10.73 21.31 8.67
C GLY A 107 11.61 20.90 9.85
N GLY A 108 12.86 21.36 9.92
CA GLY A 108 13.82 20.97 10.96
C GLY A 108 13.54 21.61 12.33
N THR A 109 13.62 20.81 13.39
CA THR A 109 13.62 21.29 14.79
C THR A 109 14.68 20.57 15.61
N LYS A 110 15.25 21.25 16.62
CA LYS A 110 16.17 20.67 17.60
C LYS A 110 15.36 20.15 18.79
N SER A 111 15.64 18.93 19.24
CA SER A 111 15.05 18.41 20.49
C SER A 111 15.70 19.14 21.67
N GLY A 112 14.89 19.75 22.55
CA GLY A 112 15.38 20.55 23.68
C GLY A 112 15.56 19.78 25.00
N LEU A 113 15.41 18.45 25.00
CA LEU A 113 15.30 17.64 26.23
C LEU A 113 16.30 16.48 26.33
N ASP A 114 17.14 16.23 25.33
CA ASP A 114 18.17 15.18 25.35
C ASP A 114 19.52 15.75 24.88
N ASP A 115 20.61 15.31 25.50
CA ASP A 115 22.02 15.62 25.14
C ASP A 115 22.40 15.25 23.69
N SER A 116 21.49 14.62 22.93
CA SER A 116 21.67 14.31 21.52
C SER A 116 21.09 15.41 20.64
N SER A 117 21.91 16.43 20.39
CA SER A 117 21.56 17.69 19.73
C SER A 117 21.31 17.61 18.20
N PHE A 118 20.72 16.53 17.68
CA PHE A 118 20.49 16.38 16.24
C PHE A 118 19.15 16.96 15.76
N VAL A 119 19.17 17.53 14.55
CA VAL A 119 17.99 18.14 13.92
C VAL A 119 17.09 17.04 13.35
N ARG A 120 15.81 17.06 13.70
CA ARG A 120 14.79 16.12 13.21
C ARG A 120 13.63 16.86 12.56
N VAL A 121 12.82 16.15 11.78
CA VAL A 121 11.57 16.70 11.24
C VAL A 121 10.64 17.01 12.41
N SER A 122 10.14 18.25 12.46
CA SER A 122 9.20 18.72 13.47
C SER A 122 7.90 17.91 13.41
N VAL A 123 7.30 17.67 14.58
CA VAL A 123 6.01 16.99 14.69
C VAL A 123 4.95 17.69 13.84
N ILE A 124 4.92 19.04 13.85
CA ILE A 124 3.96 19.83 13.05
C ILE A 124 4.16 19.59 11.54
N ALA A 125 5.43 19.54 11.09
CA ALA A 125 5.75 19.30 9.69
C ALA A 125 5.37 17.88 9.28
N ALA A 126 5.70 16.87 10.10
CA ALA A 126 5.30 15.49 9.90
C ALA A 126 3.76 15.35 9.84
N SER A 127 3.02 15.97 10.77
CA SER A 127 1.56 15.94 10.78
C SER A 127 0.92 16.52 9.51
N ARG A 128 1.49 17.60 8.94
CA ARG A 128 1.00 18.18 7.68
C ARG A 128 1.19 17.23 6.50
N VAL A 129 2.34 16.56 6.43
CA VAL A 129 2.59 15.56 5.38
C VAL A 129 1.70 14.34 5.57
N SER A 130 1.52 13.87 6.80
CA SER A 130 0.57 12.79 7.11
C SER A 130 -0.87 13.15 6.70
N ALA A 131 -1.31 14.37 6.98
CA ALA A 131 -2.62 14.85 6.53
C ALA A 131 -2.73 14.87 5.00
N ALA A 132 -1.69 15.32 4.30
CA ALA A 132 -1.64 15.30 2.84
C ALA A 132 -1.67 13.86 2.26
N ILE A 133 -0.98 12.91 2.90
CA ILE A 133 -1.03 11.48 2.57
C ILE A 133 -2.46 10.96 2.74
N LEU A 134 -3.10 11.25 3.87
CA LEU A 134 -4.48 10.81 4.15
C LEU A 134 -5.48 11.38 3.14
N ILE A 135 -5.40 12.69 2.86
CA ILE A 135 -6.25 13.35 1.86
C ILE A 135 -6.04 12.71 0.48
N SER A 136 -4.79 12.44 0.10
CA SER A 136 -4.47 11.77 -1.16
C SER A 136 -5.05 10.36 -1.22
N PHE A 137 -4.97 9.61 -0.12
CA PHE A 137 -5.53 8.27 -0.04
C PHE A 137 -7.07 8.26 -0.14
N LEU A 138 -7.74 9.20 0.53
CA LEU A 138 -9.19 9.39 0.41
C LEU A 138 -9.58 9.81 -1.00
N ALA A 139 -8.81 10.71 -1.62
CA ALA A 139 -9.02 11.10 -3.01
C ALA A 139 -8.89 9.91 -3.96
N PHE A 140 -7.89 9.04 -3.76
CA PHE A 140 -7.77 7.79 -4.51
C PHE A 140 -9.02 6.92 -4.38
N ILE A 141 -9.52 6.67 -3.16
CA ILE A 141 -10.72 5.85 -2.95
C ILE A 141 -11.93 6.44 -3.69
N ILE A 142 -12.15 7.75 -3.59
CA ILE A 142 -13.25 8.43 -4.29
C ILE A 142 -13.11 8.28 -5.81
N LEU A 143 -11.89 8.47 -6.35
CA LEU A 143 -11.64 8.44 -7.79
C LEU A 143 -11.66 7.03 -8.38
N ALA A 144 -11.27 6.02 -7.60
CA ALA A 144 -11.35 4.61 -7.98
C ALA A 144 -12.81 4.08 -7.99
N GLY A 145 -13.73 4.79 -7.33
CA GLY A 145 -15.17 4.55 -7.42
C GLY A 145 -15.83 5.07 -8.70
N TYR A 146 -15.10 5.71 -9.62
CA TYR A 146 -15.64 6.16 -10.91
C TYR A 146 -15.23 5.22 -12.06
N PRO A 147 -16.11 4.96 -13.05
CA PRO A 147 -17.44 5.57 -13.26
C PRO A 147 -18.56 4.96 -12.38
N GLU A 148 -19.54 5.78 -11.99
CA GLU A 148 -20.67 5.42 -11.10
C GLU A 148 -21.48 4.21 -11.59
N ASP A 149 -21.48 3.96 -12.90
CA ASP A 149 -22.17 2.80 -13.50
C ASP A 149 -21.48 1.46 -13.17
N GLN A 150 -20.22 1.47 -12.74
CA GLN A 150 -19.38 0.29 -12.52
C GLN A 150 -18.90 0.14 -11.07
N SER A 151 -18.83 1.23 -10.31
CA SER A 151 -18.35 1.23 -8.92
C SER A 151 -18.98 2.36 -8.13
N ASP A 152 -18.96 2.24 -6.80
CA ASP A 152 -19.35 3.30 -5.87
C ASP A 152 -18.26 3.46 -4.79
N PHE A 153 -18.39 4.47 -3.94
CA PHE A 153 -17.44 4.72 -2.86
C PHE A 153 -17.29 3.51 -1.93
N ALA A 154 -18.38 2.81 -1.60
CA ALA A 154 -18.36 1.68 -0.68
C ALA A 154 -17.59 0.49 -1.27
N ARG A 155 -17.79 0.19 -2.55
CA ARG A 155 -17.07 -0.84 -3.31
C ARG A 155 -15.60 -0.50 -3.49
N SER A 156 -15.27 0.75 -3.80
CA SER A 156 -13.88 1.21 -3.90
C SER A 156 -13.15 1.13 -2.55
N PHE A 157 -13.81 1.55 -1.47
CA PHE A 157 -13.30 1.44 -0.11
C PHE A 157 -13.07 -0.03 0.27
N PHE A 158 -14.05 -0.89 0.00
CA PHE A 158 -13.97 -2.32 0.25
C PHE A 158 -12.85 -2.98 -0.54
N MET A 159 -12.72 -2.68 -1.83
CA MET A 159 -11.62 -3.14 -2.68
C MET A 159 -10.26 -2.74 -2.10
N THR A 160 -10.11 -1.49 -1.67
CA THR A 160 -8.87 -0.98 -1.06
C THR A 160 -8.54 -1.71 0.25
N HIS A 161 -9.55 -1.97 1.08
CA HIS A 161 -9.38 -2.67 2.34
C HIS A 161 -9.03 -4.15 2.14
N LYS A 162 -9.69 -4.80 1.18
CA LYS A 162 -9.40 -6.17 0.74
C LYS A 162 -7.97 -6.27 0.20
N ALA A 163 -7.55 -5.33 -0.65
CA ALA A 163 -6.18 -5.23 -1.17
C ALA A 163 -5.17 -5.12 -0.03
N PHE A 164 -5.45 -4.27 0.96
CA PHE A 164 -4.60 -4.07 2.13
C PHE A 164 -4.41 -5.37 2.92
N PHE A 165 -5.48 -6.10 3.24
CA PHE A 165 -5.36 -7.35 3.99
C PHE A 165 -4.68 -8.46 3.21
N ILE A 166 -4.95 -8.57 1.90
CA ILE A 166 -4.24 -9.52 1.03
C ILE A 166 -2.74 -9.20 1.08
N ALA A 167 -2.35 -7.96 0.79
CA ALA A 167 -0.95 -7.55 0.81
C ALA A 167 -0.31 -7.78 2.20
N LEU A 168 -1.02 -7.46 3.28
CA LEU A 168 -0.54 -7.67 4.66
C LEU A 168 -0.25 -9.14 4.94
N VAL A 169 -1.17 -10.05 4.60
CA VAL A 169 -0.98 -11.50 4.82
C VAL A 169 0.20 -12.01 3.99
N TYR A 170 0.27 -11.65 2.71
CA TYR A 170 1.41 -12.02 1.86
C TYR A 170 2.72 -11.46 2.42
N GLY A 171 2.74 -10.19 2.83
CA GLY A 171 3.90 -9.54 3.42
C GLY A 171 4.38 -10.23 4.70
N LEU A 172 3.47 -10.57 5.60
CA LEU A 172 3.80 -11.29 6.84
C LEU A 172 4.37 -12.68 6.56
N VAL A 173 3.78 -13.43 5.62
CA VAL A 173 4.28 -14.75 5.23
C VAL A 173 5.68 -14.64 4.62
N ILE A 174 5.91 -13.67 3.73
CA ILE A 174 7.22 -13.46 3.11
C ILE A 174 8.24 -13.01 4.18
N MET A 175 7.87 -12.11 5.09
CA MET A 175 8.74 -11.64 6.17
C MET A 175 9.13 -12.79 7.10
N ALA A 176 8.17 -13.59 7.55
CA ALA A 176 8.42 -14.73 8.41
C ALA A 176 9.27 -15.80 7.71
N GLY A 177 8.97 -16.11 6.45
CA GLY A 177 9.72 -17.08 5.66
C GLY A 177 11.17 -16.65 5.43
N THR A 178 11.38 -15.42 4.95
CA THR A 178 12.72 -14.89 4.66
C THR A 178 13.55 -14.69 5.93
N SER A 179 12.95 -14.19 7.01
CA SER A 179 13.63 -14.05 8.31
C SER A 179 13.95 -15.41 8.93
N GLY A 180 13.06 -16.40 8.77
CA GLY A 180 13.29 -17.78 9.23
C GLY A 180 14.48 -18.43 8.51
N VAL A 181 14.58 -18.25 7.18
CA VAL A 181 15.74 -18.70 6.41
C VAL A 181 17.02 -17.99 6.85
N ALA A 182 16.98 -16.66 7.01
CA ALA A 182 18.13 -15.88 7.49
C ALA A 182 18.57 -16.35 8.89
N GLY A 183 17.64 -16.58 9.80
CA GLY A 183 17.92 -17.11 11.15
C GLY A 183 18.53 -18.51 11.13
N ALA A 184 18.03 -19.41 10.26
CA ALA A 184 18.64 -20.73 10.08
C ALA A 184 20.08 -20.62 9.57
N VAL A 185 20.35 -19.74 8.59
CA VAL A 185 21.71 -19.47 8.11
C VAL A 185 22.59 -18.92 9.23
N GLN A 186 22.08 -17.98 10.03
CA GLN A 186 22.80 -17.42 11.16
C GLN A 186 23.18 -18.51 12.18
N ILE A 187 22.25 -19.37 12.57
CA ILE A 187 22.48 -20.37 13.62
C ILE A 187 23.34 -21.54 13.12
N LEU A 188 23.11 -22.00 11.89
CA LEU A 188 23.70 -23.25 11.39
C LEU A 188 24.98 -23.05 10.56
N LEU A 189 25.10 -21.92 9.85
CA LEU A 189 26.17 -21.72 8.87
C LEU A 189 27.08 -20.54 9.22
N TYR A 190 26.54 -19.43 9.74
CA TYR A 190 27.31 -18.22 10.00
C TYR A 190 26.78 -17.42 11.19
N SER A 191 27.21 -17.79 12.40
CA SER A 191 26.79 -17.14 13.65
C SER A 191 27.19 -15.68 13.77
N GLY A 192 28.18 -15.23 12.98
CA GLY A 192 28.60 -13.83 12.89
C GLY A 192 27.76 -12.96 11.94
N MET A 193 26.62 -13.44 11.43
CA MET A 193 25.78 -12.69 10.50
C MET A 193 25.25 -11.39 11.14
N SER A 194 25.42 -10.27 10.45
CA SER A 194 25.00 -8.94 10.93
C SER A 194 23.47 -8.78 10.92
N GLU A 195 22.94 -8.06 11.93
CA GLU A 195 21.54 -7.66 12.03
C GLU A 195 21.04 -6.90 10.78
N LYS A 196 21.94 -6.16 10.10
CA LYS A 196 21.64 -5.45 8.85
C LYS A 196 20.98 -6.36 7.80
N VAL A 197 21.29 -7.65 7.78
CA VAL A 197 20.66 -8.62 6.87
C VAL A 197 19.14 -8.69 7.10
N PHE A 198 18.70 -8.69 8.36
CA PHE A 198 17.28 -8.68 8.71
C PHE A 198 16.63 -7.33 8.34
N GLU A 199 17.33 -6.22 8.52
CA GLU A 199 16.84 -4.89 8.12
C GLU A 199 16.68 -4.75 6.58
N TYR A 200 17.67 -5.22 5.81
CA TYR A 200 17.58 -5.29 4.35
C TYR A 200 16.42 -6.19 3.91
N THR A 201 16.27 -7.35 4.56
CA THR A 201 15.16 -8.27 4.30
C THR A 201 13.82 -7.58 4.56
N GLY A 202 13.65 -6.95 5.72
CA GLY A 202 12.43 -6.21 6.07
C GLY A 202 12.13 -5.08 5.08
N THR A 203 13.15 -4.35 4.62
CA THR A 203 13.01 -3.28 3.63
C THR A 203 12.52 -3.79 2.28
N LEU A 204 13.13 -4.87 1.77
CA LEU A 204 12.73 -5.49 0.51
C LEU A 204 11.34 -6.11 0.60
N VAL A 205 11.00 -6.75 1.72
CA VAL A 205 9.66 -7.30 1.95
C VAL A 205 8.62 -6.19 2.06
N GLY A 206 8.93 -5.08 2.73
CA GLY A 206 8.05 -3.92 2.81
C GLY A 206 7.76 -3.33 1.43
N PHE A 207 8.79 -3.14 0.60
CA PHE A 207 8.62 -2.70 -0.78
C PHE A 207 7.77 -3.68 -1.60
N LEU A 208 8.09 -4.99 -1.52
CA LEU A 208 7.33 -6.02 -2.24
C LEU A 208 5.86 -6.04 -1.80
N THR A 209 5.60 -5.94 -0.49
CA THR A 209 4.26 -5.88 0.09
C THR A 209 3.48 -4.69 -0.48
N PHE A 210 4.11 -3.53 -0.58
CA PHE A 210 3.50 -2.36 -1.21
C PHE A 210 3.22 -2.59 -2.71
N THR A 211 4.13 -3.25 -3.45
CA THR A 211 3.86 -3.59 -4.86
C THR A 211 2.73 -4.59 -5.04
N ILE A 212 2.55 -5.54 -4.11
CA ILE A 212 1.40 -6.47 -4.09
C ILE A 212 0.10 -5.70 -3.83
N PHE A 213 0.12 -4.76 -2.88
CA PHE A 213 -1.02 -3.89 -2.60
C PHE A 213 -1.46 -3.11 -3.85
N ILE A 214 -0.52 -2.44 -4.52
CA ILE A 214 -0.83 -1.68 -5.75
C ILE A 214 -1.20 -2.63 -6.90
N GLY A 215 -0.55 -3.79 -6.99
CA GLY A 215 -0.80 -4.82 -8.00
C GLY A 215 -2.16 -5.51 -7.92
N TYR A 216 -2.88 -5.32 -6.81
CA TYR A 216 -4.25 -5.77 -6.65
C TYR A 216 -5.25 -4.88 -7.39
N PHE A 217 -4.92 -3.60 -7.58
CA PHE A 217 -5.85 -2.67 -8.19
C PHE A 217 -6.03 -2.99 -9.69
N PRO A 218 -7.29 -2.99 -10.17
CA PRO A 218 -7.59 -3.19 -11.58
C PRO A 218 -7.17 -1.98 -12.41
N ASP A 219 -7.25 -2.14 -13.73
CA ASP A 219 -7.03 -1.00 -14.63
C ASP A 219 -8.21 -0.03 -14.56
N PHE A 220 -7.96 1.22 -14.15
CA PHE A 220 -9.01 2.25 -14.04
C PHE A 220 -9.23 3.04 -15.35
N ARG A 221 -8.65 2.60 -16.47
CA ARG A 221 -8.79 3.31 -17.76
C ARG A 221 -10.24 3.33 -18.24
N LYS A 222 -10.79 4.54 -18.38
CA LYS A 222 -12.15 4.77 -18.89
C LYS A 222 -12.38 4.11 -20.24
N GLY A 223 -13.43 3.28 -20.35
CA GLY A 223 -13.81 2.59 -21.58
C GLY A 223 -13.16 1.21 -21.78
N GLN A 224 -12.36 0.73 -20.81
CA GLN A 224 -11.95 -0.66 -20.73
C GLN A 224 -12.73 -1.34 -19.60
N ILE A 225 -13.32 -2.50 -19.88
CA ILE A 225 -13.91 -3.37 -18.85
C ILE A 225 -12.80 -4.35 -18.44
N ASP A 226 -12.26 -4.18 -17.24
CA ASP A 226 -11.35 -5.16 -16.63
C ASP A 226 -12.18 -6.16 -15.84
N GLU A 227 -12.15 -7.44 -16.23
CA GLU A 227 -12.83 -8.53 -15.50
C GLU A 227 -12.39 -8.61 -14.04
N ARG A 228 -11.19 -8.11 -13.72
CA ARG A 228 -10.66 -8.04 -12.34
C ARG A 228 -11.38 -7.01 -11.48
N LEU A 229 -11.99 -5.98 -12.07
CA LEU A 229 -12.70 -4.95 -11.32
C LEU A 229 -13.87 -5.55 -10.54
N GLU A 230 -14.63 -6.44 -11.17
CA GLU A 230 -15.75 -7.14 -10.55
C GLU A 230 -15.28 -8.09 -9.44
N GLU A 231 -14.21 -8.86 -9.68
CA GLU A 231 -13.62 -9.76 -8.67
C GLU A 231 -13.00 -8.99 -7.48
N ALA A 232 -12.38 -7.85 -7.75
CA ALA A 232 -11.76 -6.99 -6.74
C ALA A 232 -12.81 -6.32 -5.84
N GLN A 233 -13.94 -5.91 -6.41
CA GLN A 233 -15.05 -5.30 -5.68
C GLN A 233 -15.97 -6.31 -5.00
N LYS A 234 -16.02 -7.56 -5.48
CA LYS A 234 -16.91 -8.57 -4.90
C LYS A 234 -16.49 -8.93 -3.48
N GLN A 235 -17.47 -8.94 -2.58
CA GLN A 235 -17.31 -9.43 -1.22
C GLN A 235 -16.90 -10.91 -1.25
N PRO A 236 -16.01 -11.35 -0.35
CA PRO A 236 -15.73 -12.78 -0.20
C PRO A 236 -17.02 -13.48 0.20
N ARG A 237 -17.29 -14.64 -0.40
CA ARG A 237 -18.51 -15.44 -0.15
C ARG A 237 -18.82 -15.65 1.33
N PHE A 238 -17.81 -15.65 2.19
CA PHE A 238 -18.00 -15.75 3.63
C PHE A 238 -18.82 -14.59 4.22
N ILE A 239 -18.66 -13.35 3.74
CA ILE A 239 -19.49 -12.21 4.16
C ILE A 239 -20.91 -12.32 3.57
N GLU A 240 -21.05 -12.80 2.33
CA GLU A 240 -22.38 -13.08 1.74
C GLU A 240 -23.15 -14.13 2.57
N ILE A 241 -22.45 -15.14 3.12
CA ILE A 241 -23.01 -16.18 4.00
C ILE A 241 -23.35 -15.63 5.40
N LEU A 242 -22.65 -14.59 5.85
CA LEU A 242 -22.83 -13.93 7.16
C LEU A 242 -23.92 -12.84 7.16
N ASN A 243 -24.57 -12.55 6.03
CA ASN A 243 -25.76 -11.70 6.01
C ASN A 243 -26.88 -12.38 6.79
N VAL A 244 -26.94 -12.09 8.09
CA VAL A 244 -28.04 -12.42 8.99
C VAL A 244 -29.13 -11.39 8.77
N GLU A 245 -30.27 -11.84 8.26
CA GLU A 245 -31.46 -11.00 8.15
C GLU A 245 -32.14 -10.94 9.53
N ILE A 246 -32.24 -9.75 10.09
CA ILE A 246 -32.83 -9.51 11.41
C ILE A 246 -34.22 -8.91 11.19
N HIS A 247 -35.26 -9.70 11.50
CA HIS A 247 -36.63 -9.23 11.53
C HIS A 247 -37.04 -8.99 12.98
N VAL A 248 -37.47 -7.76 13.28
CA VAL A 248 -37.95 -7.36 14.60
C VAL A 248 -39.45 -7.14 14.52
N ASP A 249 -40.21 -7.93 15.28
CA ASP A 249 -41.63 -7.69 15.52
C ASP A 249 -41.80 -7.02 16.88
N PRO A 250 -41.96 -5.69 16.94
CA PRO A 250 -42.08 -4.96 18.19
C PRO A 250 -43.43 -5.15 18.89
N GLN A 251 -44.45 -5.71 18.23
CA GLN A 251 -45.75 -5.95 18.86
C GLN A 251 -45.74 -7.22 19.72
N HIS A 252 -44.92 -8.20 19.33
CA HIS A 252 -44.79 -9.47 20.05
C HIS A 252 -43.43 -9.62 20.76
N ASP A 253 -42.56 -8.61 20.67
CA ASP A 253 -41.20 -8.59 21.23
C ASP A 253 -40.34 -9.78 20.76
N VAL A 254 -40.46 -10.12 19.47
CA VAL A 254 -39.77 -11.27 18.87
C VAL A 254 -38.66 -10.78 17.94
N PHE A 255 -37.45 -11.27 18.18
CA PHE A 255 -36.30 -11.13 17.30
C PHE A 255 -36.12 -12.42 16.49
N SER A 256 -36.27 -12.34 15.17
CA SER A 256 -36.01 -13.46 14.26
C SER A 256 -34.72 -13.21 13.50
N TYR A 257 -33.82 -14.20 13.53
CA TYR A 257 -32.54 -14.18 12.81
C TYR A 257 -32.55 -15.27 11.74
N TRP A 258 -32.32 -14.89 10.48
CA TRP A 258 -32.23 -15.85 9.37
C TRP A 258 -30.85 -15.77 8.74
N LEU A 259 -30.18 -16.92 8.62
CA LEU A 259 -28.99 -17.03 7.78
C LEU A 259 -29.45 -17.21 6.34
N ASN A 260 -28.94 -16.38 5.41
CA ASN A 260 -29.25 -16.54 4.01
C ASN A 260 -28.58 -17.79 3.42
N LEU A 261 -29.29 -18.91 3.45
CA LEU A 261 -28.82 -20.21 2.97
C LEU A 261 -28.62 -20.26 1.44
N ASN A 262 -29.17 -19.32 0.66
CA ASN A 262 -28.96 -19.28 -0.80
C ASN A 262 -27.52 -18.90 -1.17
N ALA A 263 -26.74 -18.34 -0.24
CA ALA A 263 -25.31 -18.07 -0.43
C ALA A 263 -24.41 -19.31 -0.19
N LEU A 264 -24.94 -20.37 0.42
CA LEU A 264 -24.22 -21.62 0.70
C LEU A 264 -24.25 -22.57 -0.51
N HIS A 265 -23.74 -22.12 -1.67
CA HIS A 265 -23.48 -23.05 -2.77
C HIS A 265 -22.08 -23.65 -2.60
N VAL A 266 -22.00 -24.75 -1.85
CA VAL A 266 -20.80 -25.60 -1.78
C VAL A 266 -20.70 -26.36 -3.11
N LYS A 267 -19.71 -25.99 -3.92
CA LYS A 267 -19.41 -26.73 -5.16
C LYS A 267 -18.47 -27.88 -4.79
N GLU A 268 -19.03 -29.05 -4.52
CA GLU A 268 -18.25 -30.27 -4.40
C GLU A 268 -17.64 -30.59 -5.78
N LYS A 269 -16.31 -30.63 -5.86
CA LYS A 269 -15.61 -31.18 -7.02
C LYS A 269 -15.44 -32.68 -6.75
N THR A 270 -16.24 -33.49 -7.43
CA THR A 270 -15.90 -34.90 -7.73
C THR A 270 -14.86 -34.97 -8.83
#